data_AF-A0A3D1TFE9-F1
#
_entry.id   AF-A0A3D1TFE9-F1
#
_cell.length_a   1.000
_cell.length_b   1.000
_cell.length_c   1.000
_cell.angle_alpha   90.00
_cell.angle_beta   90.00
_cell.angle_gamma   90.00
#
_symmetry.space_group_name_H-M   'P 1'
#
loop_
_entity.id
_entity.type
_entity.pdbx_description
1 polymer ?
#
loop_
_entity_poly.entity_id
_entity_poly.type
_entity_poly.pdbx_seq_one_letter_code
_entity_poly.pdbx_strand_id
1 'polypeptide(L)'
;SSTKSMTGHLLGAAGAMEMAASVLAIHNGLVPPTINLETPDPDCDLDYVPNKARSMKVRAILNNALGFGGHNATLCATEFTA
;
A
#
# COMPACT_ATOMS: atom_id res chain seq x y z
N SER A 1 -1.03 0.79 4.29
CA SER A 1 -0.78 2.20 3.93
C SER A 1 -1.21 2.44 2.48
N SER A 2 -1.33 3.71 2.05
CA SER A 2 -1.71 4.08 0.67
C SER A 2 -0.63 4.93 0.02
N THR A 3 0.06 4.37 -0.98
CA THR A 3 1.11 5.07 -1.75
C THR A 3 0.54 6.09 -2.75
N LYS A 4 -0.76 5.99 -3.07
CA LYS A 4 -1.49 7.01 -3.86
C LYS A 4 -1.42 8.40 -3.22
N SER A 5 -1.21 8.49 -1.91
CA SER A 5 -0.96 9.76 -1.22
C SER A 5 0.23 10.54 -1.79
N MET A 6 1.22 9.84 -2.37
CA MET A 6 2.42 10.44 -2.99
C MET A 6 2.36 10.41 -4.52
N THR A 7 1.88 9.30 -5.10
CA THR A 7 1.90 9.10 -6.56
C THR A 7 0.65 9.61 -7.27
N GLY A 8 -0.39 9.96 -6.52
CA GLY A 8 -1.74 10.13 -7.06
C GLY A 8 -2.35 8.82 -7.55
N HIS A 9 -3.55 8.93 -8.14
CA HIS A 9 -4.25 7.78 -8.70
C HIS A 9 -3.93 7.58 -10.19
N LEU A 10 -3.02 6.65 -10.47
CA LEU A 10 -2.54 6.34 -11.83
C LEU A 10 -3.51 5.47 -12.66
N LEU A 11 -4.80 5.45 -12.31
CA LEU A 11 -5.84 4.65 -12.97
C LEU A 11 -5.39 3.20 -13.19
N GLY A 12 -5.41 2.71 -14.43
CA GLY A 12 -5.02 1.33 -14.78
C GLY A 12 -3.58 0.96 -14.39
N ALA A 13 -2.67 1.94 -14.26
CA ALA A 13 -1.29 1.68 -13.85
C ALA A 13 -1.11 1.61 -12.32
N ALA A 14 -2.11 2.02 -11.53
CA ALA A 14 -2.01 2.08 -10.07
C ALA A 14 -1.67 0.72 -9.47
N GLY A 15 -2.38 -0.34 -9.87
CA GLY A 15 -2.16 -1.68 -9.33
C GLY A 15 -0.72 -2.18 -9.53
N ALA A 16 -0.12 -1.95 -10.71
CA ALA A 16 1.26 -2.35 -11.00
C ALA A 16 2.29 -1.55 -10.18
N MET A 17 2.12 -0.23 -10.10
CA MET A 17 3.00 0.63 -9.31
C MET A 17 2.93 0.32 -7.80
N GLU A 18 1.73 0.06 -7.29
CA GLU A 18 1.49 -0.33 -5.90
C GLU A 18 2.09 -1.70 -5.60
N MET A 19 2.04 -2.63 -6.56
CA MET A 19 2.66 -3.95 -6.40
C MET A 19 4.19 -3.84 -6.33
N ALA A 20 4.80 -3.02 -7.19
CA ALA A 20 6.24 -2.77 -7.15
C ALA A 20 6.67 -2.18 -5.79
N ALA A 21 5.95 -1.18 -5.29
CA ALA A 21 6.20 -0.61 -3.97
C ALA A 21 6.01 -1.64 -2.83
N SER A 22 4.99 -2.50 -2.93
CA SER A 22 4.68 -3.53 -1.92
C SER A 22 5.74 -4.62 -1.86
N VAL A 23 6.25 -5.08 -3.01
CA VAL A 23 7.35 -6.05 -3.07
C VAL A 23 8.64 -5.43 -2.52
N LEU A 24 8.92 -4.16 -2.82
CA LEU A 24 10.05 -3.44 -2.22
C LEU A 24 9.88 -3.27 -0.71
N ALA A 25 8.66 -3.18 -0.18
CA ALA A 25 8.42 -3.14 1.26
C ALA A 25 8.79 -4.47 1.95
N ILE A 26 8.53 -5.61 1.29
CA ILE A 26 9.02 -6.94 1.73
C ILE A 26 10.55 -6.94 1.71
N HIS A 27 11.15 -6.61 0.57
CA HIS A 27 12.60 -6.67 0.37
C HIS A 27 13.38 -5.76 1.34
N ASN A 28 12.91 -4.54 1.56
CA ASN A 28 13.62 -3.54 2.36
C ASN A 28 13.20 -3.51 3.84
N GLY A 29 12.13 -4.21 4.23
CA GLY A 29 11.57 -4.11 5.57
C GLY A 29 11.13 -2.69 5.94
N LEU A 30 10.57 -1.95 4.97
CA LEU A 30 10.18 -0.56 5.12
C LEU A 30 8.81 -0.31 4.47
N VAL A 31 7.82 0.02 5.30
CA VAL A 31 6.46 0.31 4.84
C VAL A 31 6.36 1.79 4.46
N PRO A 32 5.93 2.12 3.21
CA PRO A 32 5.77 3.50 2.78
C PRO A 32 4.65 4.20 3.56
N PRO A 33 4.78 5.51 3.82
CA PRO A 33 3.76 6.26 4.53
C PRO A 33 2.52 6.52 3.69
N THR A 34 1.44 6.86 4.37
CA THR A 34 0.35 7.66 3.81
C THR A 34 0.62 9.12 4.16
N ILE A 35 1.10 9.93 3.22
CA ILE A 35 1.40 11.36 3.46
C ILE A 35 0.12 12.19 3.54
N ASN A 36 0.21 13.38 4.15
CA ASN A 36 -0.87 14.35 4.31
C ASN A 36 -2.04 13.87 5.20
N LEU A 37 -1.84 12.83 6.02
CA LEU A 37 -2.84 12.36 6.97
C LEU A 37 -2.67 13.08 8.32
N GLU A 38 -3.15 14.32 8.39
CA GLU A 38 -3.06 15.19 9.59
C GLU A 38 -4.32 15.15 10.45
N THR A 39 -5.48 15.00 9.81
CA THR A 39 -6.79 14.92 10.46
C THR A 39 -7.41 13.57 10.12
N PRO A 40 -7.21 12.52 10.95
CA PRO A 40 -7.78 11.21 10.70
C PRO A 40 -9.30 11.24 10.85
N ASP A 41 -9.99 10.49 9.99
CA ASP A 41 -11.44 10.32 10.05
C ASP A 41 -11.80 9.28 11.13
N PRO A 42 -12.77 9.54 12.03
CA PRO A 42 -13.19 8.59 13.06
C PRO A 42 -13.66 7.23 12.52
N ASP A 43 -14.23 7.18 11.31
CA ASP A 43 -14.67 5.94 10.66
C ASP A 43 -13.50 5.18 10.00
N CYS A 44 -12.34 5.82 9.89
CA CYS A 44 -11.09 5.24 9.41
C CYS A 44 -10.15 5.01 10.61
N ASP A 45 -10.37 3.91 11.34
CA ASP A 45 -9.71 3.60 12.61
C ASP A 45 -8.51 2.63 12.50
N LEU A 46 -8.07 2.31 11.28
CA LEU A 46 -6.95 1.40 11.04
C LEU A 46 -5.57 2.09 11.12
N ASP A 47 -4.50 1.30 11.08
CA ASP A 47 -3.14 1.82 10.98
C ASP A 47 -2.76 2.12 9.52
N TYR A 48 -2.89 3.39 9.13
CA TYR A 48 -2.57 3.84 7.78
C TYR A 48 -1.08 4.20 7.57
N VAL A 49 -0.22 4.06 8.60
CA VAL A 49 1.18 4.52 8.57
C VAL A 49 1.29 6.01 8.21
N PRO A 50 0.74 6.92 9.04
CA PRO A 50 0.65 8.35 8.71
C PRO A 50 2.02 9.02 8.63
N ASN A 51 2.23 9.78 7.55
CA ASN A 51 3.28 10.80 7.33
C ASN A 51 4.76 10.35 7.36
N LYS A 52 5.11 9.28 8.06
CA LYS A 52 6.48 8.77 8.18
C LYS A 52 6.54 7.29 7.85
N ALA A 53 7.52 6.91 7.03
CA ALA A 53 7.78 5.50 6.73
C ALA A 53 8.08 4.74 8.03
N ARG A 54 7.68 3.47 8.09
CA ARG A 54 7.88 2.62 9.27
C ARG A 54 8.77 1.43 8.91
N SER A 55 9.88 1.28 9.63
CA SER A 55 10.70 0.07 9.52
C SER A 55 10.04 -1.07 10.29
N MET A 56 9.80 -2.18 9.59
CA MET A 56 9.27 -3.40 10.18
C MET A 56 9.51 -4.59 9.23
N LYS A 57 9.64 -5.80 9.79
CA LYS A 57 9.71 -7.00 8.96
C LYS A 57 8.36 -7.25 8.29
N VAL A 58 8.33 -7.26 6.95
CA VAL A 58 7.15 -7.56 6.15
C VAL A 58 7.36 -8.90 5.46
N ARG A 59 6.53 -9.90 5.76
CA ARG A 59 6.62 -11.26 5.19
C ARG A 59 5.57 -11.54 4.13
N ALA A 60 4.48 -10.78 4.17
CA ALA A 60 3.36 -10.91 3.26
C ALA A 60 2.73 -9.53 3.04
N ILE A 61 2.18 -9.32 1.85
CA ILE A 61 1.45 -8.12 1.49
C ILE A 61 0.15 -8.48 0.77
N LEU A 62 -0.81 -7.56 0.83
CA LEU A 62 -1.99 -7.53 -0.02
C LEU A 62 -2.01 -6.19 -0.76
N ASN A 63 -2.20 -6.24 -2.07
CA ASN A 63 -2.38 -5.07 -2.91
C ASN A 63 -3.81 -5.08 -3.47
N ASN A 64 -4.60 -4.07 -3.10
CA ASN A 64 -6.02 -3.98 -3.42
C ASN A 64 -6.27 -2.93 -4.51
N ALA A 65 -6.95 -3.34 -5.59
CA ALA A 65 -7.42 -2.47 -6.67
C ALA A 65 -8.93 -2.60 -6.82
N LEU A 66 -9.66 -1.56 -6.41
CA LEU A 66 -11.13 -1.48 -6.46
C LEU A 66 -11.52 -0.36 -7.42
N GLY A 67 -11.80 -0.72 -8.67
CA GLY A 67 -11.98 0.20 -9.78
C GLY A 67 -13.44 0.51 -10.10
N PHE A 68 -13.65 1.54 -10.92
CA PHE A 68 -14.97 1.88 -11.49
C PHE A 68 -15.58 0.69 -12.23
N GLY A 69 -16.91 0.64 -12.31
CA GLY A 69 -17.64 -0.48 -12.93
C GLY A 69 -17.70 -1.74 -12.06
N GLY A 70 -17.23 -1.68 -10.80
CA GLY A 70 -17.23 -2.81 -9.88
C GLY A 70 -16.11 -3.82 -10.14
N HIS A 71 -15.04 -3.41 -10.83
CA HIS A 71 -13.87 -4.25 -11.09
C HIS A 71 -12.98 -4.32 -9.85
N ASN A 72 -13.04 -5.45 -9.15
CA ASN A 72 -12.29 -5.66 -7.91
C ASN A 72 -11.22 -6.75 -8.12
N ALA A 73 -9.97 -6.43 -7.79
CA ALA A 73 -8.87 -7.36 -7.84
C ALA A 73 -7.93 -7.16 -6.64
N THR A 74 -7.47 -8.27 -6.05
CA THR A 74 -6.48 -8.27 -4.98
C THR A 74 -5.38 -9.25 -5.33
N LEU A 75 -4.12 -8.80 -5.19
CA LEU A 75 -2.95 -9.67 -5.31
C LEU A 75 -2.27 -9.84 -3.95
N CYS A 76 -1.81 -11.06 -3.68
CA CYS A 76 -1.01 -11.39 -2.51
C CYS A 76 0.41 -11.74 -2.97
N ALA A 77 1.41 -11.30 -2.21
CA ALA A 77 2.79 -11.73 -2.38
C ALA A 77 3.42 -12.00 -1.02
N THR A 78 4.39 -12.91 -0.99
CA THR A 78 5.12 -13.29 0.22
C THR A 78 6.62 -13.21 -0.03
N GLU A 79 7.38 -13.07 1.06
CA GLU A 79 8.84 -13.22 1.03
C GLU A 79 9.20 -14.60 0.44
N PHE A 80 10.12 -14.62 -0.53
CA PHE A 80 10.56 -15.87 -1.14
C PHE A 80 11.39 -16.68 -0.14
N THR A 81 11.05 -17.96 0.01
CA THR A 81 11.80 -18.94 0.81
C THR A 81 12.17 -20.10 -0.11
N ALA A 82 13.48 -20.37 -0.22
CA ALA A 82 14.02 -21.47 -1.03
C ALA A 82 13.76 -22.85 -0.41
#